data_AF-A0A416K1D6-F1
#
_entry.id   AF-A0A416K1D6-F1
#
_cell.length_a   1.000
_cell.length_b   1.000
_cell.length_c   1.000
_cell.angle_alpha   90.00
_cell.angle_beta   90.00
_cell.angle_gamma   90.00
#
_symmetry.space_group_name_H-M   'P 1'
#
loop_
_entity.id
_entity.type
_entity.pdbx_description
1 polymer ?
#
loop_
_entity_poly.entity_id
_entity_poly.type
_entity_poly.pdbx_seq_one_letter_code
_entity_poly.pdbx_strand_id
1 'polypeptide(L)'
;MKYILVFVLCISSEQAVVITGSWIVCNLIYDYWKEHKFNQADGLLLADAVFSALILVGSPASRSRMTGSNDYTRGFVERTIDYIKRTIFQMFSLDAAIQLLILFTLVLLCVLLFQKTKKKCALAGIGYVALACAGYWMRTQGRISDTPFGILWGGVYLLFFVYGFWYFMIRDHRMAFVLVSMYSAVGIMFLMPEAPMRIYIPFLFLLTMVCGDLYVQVAGKMERLLVFSALVLFSLNAVENAKMIYQGYCENAKILTINHSKLLEAADQIAAGVEVKAVDLYRVKDSQYSGQQPYSNGLSYMLFWYDNYYNLPYKTQYNYGEYPTGEGKIEIKIVE
;
A
#
# COMPACT_ATOMS: atom_id res chain seq x y z
N MET A 1 -12.95 -22.18 -12.34
CA MET A 1 -12.72 -20.72 -12.36
C MET A 1 -12.40 -20.16 -10.97
N LYS A 2 -13.24 -20.37 -9.93
CA LYS A 2 -12.94 -19.90 -8.55
C LYS A 2 -11.60 -20.39 -7.98
N TYR A 3 -11.29 -21.69 -8.13
CA TYR A 3 -10.00 -22.27 -7.72
C TYR A 3 -8.82 -21.62 -8.46
N ILE A 4 -8.89 -21.52 -9.78
CA ILE A 4 -7.86 -20.84 -10.59
C ILE A 4 -7.64 -19.39 -10.13
N LEU A 5 -8.71 -18.67 -9.78
CA LEU A 5 -8.60 -17.30 -9.24
C LEU A 5 -7.92 -17.27 -7.87
N VAL A 6 -8.26 -18.19 -6.96
CA VAL A 6 -7.62 -18.29 -5.64
C VAL A 6 -6.14 -18.63 -5.78
N PHE A 7 -5.80 -19.62 -6.61
CA PHE A 7 -4.43 -19.97 -6.91
C PHE A 7 -3.63 -18.78 -7.44
N VAL A 8 -4.16 -18.08 -8.46
CA VAL A 8 -3.50 -16.91 -9.06
C VAL A 8 -3.35 -15.77 -8.06
N LEU A 9 -4.37 -15.50 -7.24
CA LEU A 9 -4.29 -14.46 -6.21
C LEU A 9 -3.23 -14.81 -5.16
N CYS A 10 -3.21 -16.04 -4.67
CA CYS A 10 -2.28 -16.48 -3.63
C CYS A 10 -0.83 -16.61 -4.11
N ILE A 11 -0.56 -16.76 -5.40
CA ILE A 11 0.83 -16.72 -5.92
C ILE A 11 1.28 -15.29 -6.30
N SER A 12 0.35 -14.33 -6.39
CA SER A 12 0.65 -12.96 -6.84
C SER A 12 1.39 -12.13 -5.80
N SER A 13 1.01 -12.20 -4.52
CA SER A 13 1.67 -11.47 -3.44
C SER A 13 1.38 -12.02 -2.05
N GLU A 14 2.26 -11.73 -1.08
CA GLU A 14 2.05 -12.18 0.31
C GLU A 14 0.77 -11.57 0.92
N GLN A 15 0.39 -10.36 0.51
CA GLN A 15 -0.82 -9.68 0.97
C GLN A 15 -2.08 -10.37 0.41
N ALA A 16 -2.06 -10.76 -0.86
CA ALA A 16 -3.17 -11.42 -1.50
C ALA A 16 -3.46 -12.79 -0.88
N VAL A 17 -2.41 -13.51 -0.45
CA VAL A 17 -2.56 -14.74 0.36
C VAL A 17 -3.33 -14.48 1.63
N VAL A 18 -2.92 -13.50 2.43
CA VAL A 18 -3.52 -13.26 3.74
C VAL A 18 -4.95 -12.72 3.60
N ILE A 19 -5.21 -11.85 2.63
CA ILE A 19 -6.56 -11.37 2.31
C ILE A 19 -7.48 -12.53 1.93
N THR A 20 -7.06 -13.34 0.96
CA THR A 20 -7.88 -14.44 0.41
C THR A 20 -8.08 -15.53 1.46
N GLY A 21 -7.02 -15.91 2.16
CA GLY A 21 -7.05 -16.89 3.25
C GLY A 21 -7.95 -16.45 4.39
N SER A 22 -7.83 -15.19 4.85
CA SER A 22 -8.69 -14.65 5.91
C SER A 22 -10.16 -14.67 5.51
N TRP A 23 -10.48 -14.28 4.27
CA TRP A 23 -11.85 -14.33 3.75
C TRP A 23 -12.41 -15.75 3.71
N ILE A 24 -11.66 -16.73 3.19
CA ILE A 24 -12.08 -18.14 3.12
C ILE A 24 -12.30 -18.71 4.53
N VAL A 25 -11.36 -18.47 5.44
CA VAL A 25 -11.43 -18.94 6.83
C VAL A 25 -12.65 -18.34 7.55
N CYS A 26 -12.91 -17.05 7.39
CA CYS A 26 -14.08 -16.42 7.99
C CYS A 26 -15.40 -17.03 7.48
N ASN A 27 -15.52 -17.31 6.18
CA ASN A 27 -16.71 -17.98 5.62
C ASN A 27 -16.85 -19.40 6.17
N LEU A 28 -15.77 -20.19 6.19
CA LEU A 28 -15.79 -21.54 6.75
C LEU A 28 -16.21 -21.57 8.21
N ILE A 29 -15.67 -20.66 9.04
CA ILE A 29 -16.05 -20.56 10.46
C ILE A 29 -17.53 -20.18 10.58
N TYR A 30 -18.01 -19.26 9.77
CA TYR A 30 -19.40 -18.82 9.81
C TYR A 30 -20.39 -19.90 9.39
N ASP A 31 -20.11 -20.60 8.28
CA ASP A 31 -20.96 -21.69 7.78
C ASP A 31 -20.97 -22.86 8.77
N TYR A 32 -19.82 -23.19 9.35
CA TYR A 32 -19.74 -24.20 10.41
C TYR A 32 -20.52 -23.79 11.66
N TRP A 33 -20.42 -22.53 12.09
CA TRP A 33 -21.07 -22.05 13.29
C TRP A 33 -22.59 -21.90 13.14
N LYS A 34 -23.06 -21.40 11.99
CA LYS A 34 -24.47 -21.10 11.76
C LYS A 34 -25.25 -22.28 11.18
N GLU A 35 -24.65 -23.01 10.26
CA GLU A 35 -25.34 -24.07 9.52
C GLU A 35 -24.91 -25.48 9.97
N HIS A 36 -23.89 -25.58 10.83
CA HIS A 36 -23.27 -26.86 11.23
C HIS A 36 -22.86 -27.72 10.04
N LYS A 37 -22.56 -27.07 8.91
CA LYS A 37 -22.17 -27.72 7.65
C LYS A 37 -20.77 -27.27 7.27
N PHE A 38 -19.96 -28.25 6.90
CA PHE A 38 -18.67 -27.97 6.28
C PHE A 38 -18.86 -27.95 4.77
N ASN A 39 -18.70 -26.78 4.17
CA ASN A 39 -18.73 -26.66 2.72
C ASN A 39 -17.42 -27.22 2.14
N GLN A 40 -17.48 -28.43 1.57
CA GLN A 40 -16.32 -29.08 0.96
C GLN A 40 -15.67 -28.22 -0.14
N ALA A 41 -16.45 -27.40 -0.85
CA ALA A 41 -15.93 -26.51 -1.88
C ALA A 41 -15.02 -25.42 -1.27
N ASP A 42 -15.39 -24.87 -0.12
CA ASP A 42 -14.60 -23.86 0.59
C ASP A 42 -13.39 -24.49 1.30
N GLY A 43 -13.52 -25.72 1.77
CA GLY A 43 -12.38 -26.51 2.26
C GLY A 43 -11.34 -26.76 1.17
N LEU A 44 -11.77 -27.05 -0.06
CA LEU A 44 -10.88 -27.17 -1.22
C LEU A 44 -10.24 -25.82 -1.60
N LEU A 45 -10.98 -24.70 -1.50
CA LEU A 45 -10.42 -23.37 -1.72
C LEU A 45 -9.35 -23.03 -0.68
N LEU A 46 -9.56 -23.41 0.58
CA LEU A 46 -8.56 -23.25 1.63
C LEU A 46 -7.31 -24.09 1.34
N ALA A 47 -7.48 -25.35 0.94
CA ALA A 47 -6.37 -26.23 0.58
C ALA A 47 -5.54 -25.64 -0.59
N ASP A 48 -6.21 -25.13 -1.61
CA ASP A 48 -5.57 -24.45 -2.76
C ASP A 48 -4.84 -23.17 -2.34
N ALA A 49 -5.44 -22.36 -1.46
CA ALA A 49 -4.81 -21.17 -0.90
C ALA A 49 -3.55 -21.52 -0.08
N VAL A 50 -3.61 -22.57 0.75
CA VAL A 50 -2.47 -23.06 1.56
C VAL A 50 -1.36 -23.58 0.63
N PHE A 51 -1.71 -24.40 -0.36
CA PHE A 51 -0.74 -24.91 -1.33
C PHE A 51 -0.03 -23.79 -2.09
N SER A 52 -0.79 -22.80 -2.56
CA SER A 52 -0.25 -21.62 -3.25
C SER A 52 0.64 -20.77 -2.34
N ALA A 53 0.23 -20.57 -1.09
CA ALA A 53 1.03 -19.85 -0.10
C ALA A 53 2.36 -20.55 0.20
N LEU A 54 2.36 -21.89 0.26
CA LEU A 54 3.59 -22.67 0.47
C LEU A 54 4.58 -22.50 -0.69
N ILE A 55 4.10 -22.41 -1.94
CA ILE A 55 4.94 -22.11 -3.10
C ILE A 55 5.58 -20.72 -2.97
N LEU A 56 4.78 -19.72 -2.61
CA LEU A 56 5.24 -18.34 -2.47
C LEU A 56 6.27 -18.19 -1.34
N VAL A 57 5.95 -18.68 -0.14
CA VAL A 57 6.84 -18.65 1.04
C VAL A 57 8.10 -19.49 0.79
N GLY A 58 7.95 -20.60 0.05
CA GLY A 58 9.06 -21.47 -0.35
C GLY A 58 9.98 -20.86 -1.39
N SER A 59 9.64 -19.71 -1.98
CA SER A 59 10.43 -19.09 -3.05
C SER A 59 11.83 -18.63 -2.58
N PRO A 60 12.85 -18.64 -3.47
CA PRO A 60 14.19 -18.17 -3.13
C PRO A 60 14.20 -16.73 -2.60
N ALA A 61 13.32 -15.87 -3.11
CA ALA A 61 13.20 -14.48 -2.70
C ALA A 61 12.70 -14.35 -1.26
N SER A 62 11.69 -15.12 -0.85
CA SER A 62 11.18 -15.10 0.53
C SER A 62 12.21 -15.67 1.51
N ARG A 63 12.92 -16.76 1.13
CA ARG A 63 13.99 -17.32 1.96
C ARG A 63 15.16 -16.36 2.14
N SER A 64 15.60 -15.69 1.07
CA SER A 64 16.68 -14.70 1.10
C SER A 64 16.40 -13.57 2.09
N ARG A 65 15.16 -13.05 2.15
CA ARG A 65 14.75 -12.01 3.12
C ARG A 65 14.77 -12.53 4.55
N MET A 66 14.35 -13.78 4.78
CA MET A 66 14.34 -14.39 6.11
C MET A 66 15.75 -14.66 6.65
N THR A 67 16.70 -14.99 5.78
CA THR A 67 18.09 -15.27 6.17
C THR A 67 18.99 -14.02 6.23
N GLY A 68 18.62 -12.95 5.52
CA GLY A 68 19.41 -11.72 5.43
C GLY A 68 19.12 -10.66 6.49
N SER A 69 18.05 -10.82 7.27
CA SER A 69 17.61 -9.82 8.25
C SER A 69 18.04 -10.20 9.68
N ASN A 70 18.74 -9.26 10.34
CA ASN A 70 19.09 -9.37 11.76
C ASN A 70 17.85 -9.45 12.68
N ASP A 71 16.67 -9.03 12.21
CA ASP A 71 15.45 -9.10 13.01
C ASP A 71 15.01 -10.56 13.27
N TYR A 72 15.43 -11.53 12.43
CA TYR A 72 15.16 -12.96 12.65
C TYR A 72 16.05 -13.60 13.73
N THR A 73 17.04 -12.87 14.26
CA THR A 73 17.85 -13.30 15.42
C THR A 73 17.17 -13.03 16.76
N ARG A 74 16.13 -12.16 16.79
CA ARG A 74 15.35 -11.85 17.98
C ARG A 74 14.25 -12.90 18.25
N GLY A 75 13.85 -13.03 19.51
CA GLY A 75 12.73 -13.89 19.90
C GLY A 75 11.42 -13.49 19.21
N PHE A 76 10.57 -14.47 18.87
CA PHE A 76 9.32 -14.25 18.13
C PHE A 76 8.42 -13.16 18.73
N VAL A 77 8.27 -13.16 20.05
CA VAL A 77 7.40 -12.20 20.77
C VAL A 77 7.95 -10.78 20.69
N GLU A 78 9.24 -10.59 21.00
CA GLU A 78 9.90 -9.27 20.95
C GLU A 78 9.84 -8.68 19.53
N ARG A 79 10.13 -9.52 18.53
CA ARG A 79 10.03 -9.17 17.12
C ARG A 79 8.62 -8.75 16.74
N THR A 80 7.61 -9.52 17.13
CA THR A 80 6.20 -9.21 16.84
C THR A 80 5.78 -7.88 17.47
N ILE A 81 6.19 -7.60 18.72
CA ILE A 81 5.87 -6.33 19.40
C ILE A 81 6.55 -5.15 18.69
N ASP A 82 7.82 -5.28 18.30
CA ASP A 82 8.53 -4.24 17.56
C ASP A 82 7.85 -3.97 16.21
N TYR A 83 7.42 -5.03 15.53
CA TYR A 83 6.72 -4.93 14.25
C TYR A 83 5.33 -4.30 14.36
N ILE A 84 4.59 -4.59 15.44
CA ILE A 84 3.32 -3.90 15.73
C ILE A 84 3.56 -2.40 15.88
N LYS A 85 4.58 -1.99 16.65
CA LYS A 85 4.92 -0.57 16.83
C LYS A 85 5.26 0.11 15.51
N ARG A 86 6.11 -0.52 14.69
CA ARG A 86 6.49 -0.01 13.36
C ARG A 86 5.29 0.10 12.43
N THR A 87 4.42 -0.91 12.40
CA THR A 87 3.21 -0.93 11.55
C THR A 87 2.25 0.17 11.96
N ILE A 88 2.02 0.33 13.26
CA ILE A 88 1.19 1.40 13.82
C ILE A 88 1.74 2.78 13.40
N PHE A 89 3.06 2.99 13.53
CA PHE A 89 3.71 4.24 13.11
C PHE A 89 3.61 4.47 11.59
N GLN A 90 3.80 3.43 10.78
CA GLN A 90 3.66 3.52 9.32
C GLN A 90 2.23 3.84 8.88
N MET A 91 1.22 3.28 9.56
CA MET A 91 -0.18 3.66 9.33
C MET A 91 -0.48 5.13 9.68
N PHE A 92 0.31 5.76 10.55
CA PHE A 92 0.24 7.21 10.82
C PHE A 92 1.01 8.06 9.82
N SER A 93 1.99 7.49 9.13
CA SER A 93 2.66 8.16 8.01
C SER A 93 1.88 8.05 6.69
N LEU A 94 0.75 7.34 6.68
CA LEU A 94 -0.15 7.36 5.52
C LEU A 94 -0.63 8.78 5.24
N ASP A 95 -0.84 9.05 3.96
CA ASP A 95 -1.30 10.34 3.45
C ASP A 95 -2.49 10.88 4.24
N ALA A 96 -2.49 12.19 4.51
CA ALA A 96 -3.57 12.88 5.20
C ALA A 96 -4.94 12.63 4.54
N ALA A 97 -4.98 12.46 3.21
CA ALA A 97 -6.19 12.12 2.48
C ALA A 97 -6.76 10.74 2.89
N ILE A 98 -5.90 9.74 3.12
CA ILE A 98 -6.31 8.40 3.57
C ILE A 98 -6.84 8.48 5.01
N GLN A 99 -6.16 9.24 5.87
CA GLN A 99 -6.60 9.47 7.26
C GLN A 99 -7.97 10.13 7.32
N LEU A 100 -8.19 11.16 6.48
CA LEU A 100 -9.48 11.84 6.35
C LEU A 100 -10.58 10.92 5.81
N LEU A 101 -10.27 10.05 4.83
CA LEU A 101 -11.21 9.07 4.31
C LEU A 101 -11.68 8.10 5.41
N ILE A 102 -10.78 7.63 6.25
CA ILE A 102 -11.11 6.72 7.37
C ILE A 102 -11.97 7.44 8.40
N LEU A 103 -11.64 8.68 8.78
CA LEU A 103 -12.47 9.49 9.69
C LEU A 103 -13.88 9.71 9.11
N PHE A 104 -13.96 10.09 7.84
CA PHE A 104 -15.24 10.28 7.15
C PHE A 104 -16.09 9.00 7.17
N THR A 105 -15.46 7.87 6.88
CA THR A 105 -16.13 6.56 6.88
C THR A 105 -16.60 6.17 8.28
N LEU A 106 -15.79 6.42 9.31
CA LEU A 106 -16.16 6.20 10.70
C LEU A 106 -17.36 7.08 11.12
N VAL A 107 -17.43 8.33 10.65
CA VAL A 107 -18.59 9.20 10.87
C VAL A 107 -19.84 8.63 10.21
N LEU A 108 -19.77 8.22 8.94
CA LEU A 108 -20.91 7.58 8.25
C LEU A 108 -21.41 6.36 9.02
N LEU A 109 -20.48 5.57 9.54
CA LEU A 109 -20.77 4.36 10.30
C LEU A 109 -21.43 4.69 11.65
N CYS A 110 -20.94 5.72 12.36
CA CYS A 110 -21.59 6.22 13.57
C CYS A 110 -23.01 6.73 13.29
N VAL A 111 -23.24 7.45 12.18
CA VAL A 111 -24.58 7.90 11.77
C VAL A 111 -25.51 6.71 11.52
N LEU A 112 -25.05 5.67 10.83
CA LEU A 112 -25.83 4.46 10.57
C LEU A 112 -26.16 3.70 11.87
N LEU A 113 -25.21 3.58 12.79
CA LEU A 113 -25.43 2.98 14.11
C LEU A 113 -26.39 3.79 14.99
N PHE A 114 -26.34 5.13 14.88
CA PHE A 114 -27.26 6.04 15.57
C PHE A 114 -28.71 5.83 15.10
N GLN A 115 -28.91 5.63 13.80
CA GLN A 115 -30.24 5.43 13.21
C GLN A 115 -30.86 4.06 13.54
N LYS A 116 -30.06 2.98 13.62
CA LYS A 116 -30.61 1.61 13.69
C LYS A 116 -30.76 1.02 15.10
N THR A 117 -29.77 1.14 15.99
CA THR A 117 -29.76 0.26 17.18
C THR A 117 -29.09 0.82 18.45
N LYS A 118 -28.08 1.69 18.38
CA LYS A 118 -27.23 1.99 19.56
C LYS A 118 -26.75 3.46 19.61
N LYS A 119 -27.69 4.38 19.89
CA LYS A 119 -27.40 5.84 20.01
C LYS A 119 -26.22 6.17 20.94
N LYS A 120 -26.09 5.48 22.08
CA LYS A 120 -24.98 5.71 23.03
C LYS A 120 -23.61 5.32 22.46
N CYS A 121 -23.50 4.20 21.75
CA CYS A 121 -22.27 3.78 21.10
C CYS A 121 -21.92 4.71 19.94
N ALA A 122 -22.91 5.11 19.14
CA ALA A 122 -22.69 6.09 18.08
C ALA A 122 -22.21 7.45 18.61
N LEU A 123 -22.77 7.93 19.73
CA LEU A 123 -22.30 9.15 20.39
C LEU A 123 -20.86 9.02 20.92
N ALA A 124 -20.50 7.87 21.48
CA ALA A 124 -19.13 7.60 21.92
C ALA A 124 -18.15 7.61 20.73
N GLY A 125 -18.53 7.02 19.59
CA GLY A 125 -17.74 7.06 18.35
C GLY A 125 -17.57 8.48 17.80
N ILE A 126 -18.65 9.28 17.76
CA ILE A 126 -18.60 10.69 17.34
C ILE A 126 -17.70 11.49 18.29
N GLY A 127 -17.81 11.28 19.60
CA GLY A 127 -16.94 11.91 20.60
C GLY A 127 -15.47 11.55 20.39
N TYR A 128 -15.18 10.30 20.05
CA TYR A 128 -13.83 9.85 19.74
C TYR A 128 -13.28 10.46 18.44
N VAL A 129 -14.11 10.55 17.39
CA VAL A 129 -13.74 11.22 16.13
C VAL A 129 -13.40 12.70 16.40
N ALA A 130 -14.21 13.39 17.21
CA ALA A 130 -13.93 14.77 17.60
C ALA A 130 -12.60 14.89 18.37
N LEU A 131 -12.32 13.95 19.28
CA LEU A 131 -11.04 13.87 19.99
C LEU A 131 -9.87 13.63 19.04
N ALA A 132 -10.03 12.75 18.05
CA ALA A 132 -9.03 12.47 17.02
C ALA A 132 -8.72 13.71 16.16
N CYS A 133 -9.76 14.44 15.73
CA CYS A 133 -9.61 15.70 15.00
C CYS A 133 -8.90 16.76 15.85
N ALA A 134 -9.24 16.88 17.14
CA ALA A 134 -8.55 17.78 18.06
C ALA A 134 -7.07 17.40 18.25
N GLY A 135 -6.77 16.10 18.37
CA GLY A 135 -5.40 15.60 18.44
C GLY A 135 -4.60 15.87 17.16
N TYR A 136 -5.23 15.75 15.99
CA TYR A 136 -4.63 16.14 14.70
C TYR A 136 -4.27 17.62 14.65
N TRP A 137 -5.22 18.49 15.01
CA TRP A 137 -4.95 19.92 15.11
C TRP A 137 -3.83 20.25 16.11
N MET A 138 -3.81 19.60 17.27
CA MET A 138 -2.75 19.83 18.26
C MET A 138 -1.38 19.33 17.78
N ARG A 139 -1.31 18.26 16.98
CA ARG A 139 -0.07 17.80 16.36
C ARG A 139 0.46 18.81 15.33
N THR A 140 -0.40 19.35 14.47
CA THR A 140 0.03 20.35 13.47
C THR A 140 0.55 21.63 14.12
N GLN A 141 0.13 21.91 15.36
CA GLN A 141 0.63 23.02 16.19
C GLN A 141 1.86 22.66 17.03
N GLY A 142 2.44 21.45 16.87
CA GLY A 142 3.61 20.99 17.62
C GLY A 142 3.36 20.74 19.12
N ARG A 143 2.10 20.62 19.56
CA ARG A 143 1.74 20.53 20.99
C ARG A 143 1.69 19.12 21.54
N ILE A 144 1.67 18.11 20.66
CA ILE A 144 1.63 16.69 21.04
C ILE A 144 2.75 15.97 20.29
N SER A 145 3.49 15.13 21.01
CA SER A 145 4.53 14.28 20.43
C SER A 145 3.93 13.14 19.61
N ASP A 146 4.75 12.43 18.84
CA ASP A 146 4.23 11.39 17.94
C ASP A 146 3.57 10.21 18.69
N THR A 147 4.01 9.90 19.90
CA THR A 147 3.52 8.74 20.67
C THR A 147 2.07 8.89 21.13
N PRO A 148 1.64 9.96 21.84
CA PRO A 148 0.25 10.12 22.24
C PRO A 148 -0.69 10.30 21.03
N PHE A 149 -0.22 11.01 19.99
CA PHE A 149 -0.95 11.13 18.74
C PHE A 149 -1.16 9.76 18.07
N GLY A 150 -0.14 8.92 18.08
CA GLY A 150 -0.23 7.57 17.56
C GLY A 150 -1.24 6.72 18.33
N ILE A 151 -1.23 6.75 19.65
CA ILE A 151 -2.22 6.01 20.46
C ILE A 151 -3.65 6.43 20.09
N LEU A 152 -3.89 7.73 19.94
CA LEU A 152 -5.18 8.29 19.54
C LEU A 152 -5.62 7.78 18.16
N TRP A 153 -4.74 7.83 17.17
CA TRP A 153 -5.07 7.34 15.83
C TRP A 153 -5.20 5.82 15.76
N GLY A 154 -4.41 5.06 16.51
CA GLY A 154 -4.58 3.61 16.65
C GLY A 154 -5.97 3.26 17.15
N GLY A 155 -6.53 4.05 18.06
CA GLY A 155 -7.91 3.89 18.50
C GLY A 155 -8.95 4.26 17.44
N VAL A 156 -8.68 5.21 16.53
CA VAL A 156 -9.56 5.48 15.36
C VAL A 156 -9.64 4.22 14.47
N TYR A 157 -8.50 3.62 14.14
CA TYR A 157 -8.45 2.39 13.36
C TYR A 157 -9.16 1.22 14.08
N LEU A 158 -8.98 1.10 15.40
CA LEU A 158 -9.66 0.06 16.18
C LEU A 158 -11.18 0.27 16.22
N LEU A 159 -11.64 1.51 16.43
CA LEU A 159 -13.07 1.82 16.43
C LEU A 159 -13.70 1.58 15.06
N PHE A 160 -13.01 1.95 13.98
CA PHE A 160 -13.45 1.65 12.62
C PHE A 160 -13.63 0.15 12.41
N PHE A 161 -12.66 -0.66 12.87
CA PHE A 161 -12.77 -2.12 12.82
C PHE A 161 -13.96 -2.63 13.65
N VAL A 162 -14.03 -2.28 14.94
CA VAL A 162 -15.06 -2.83 15.85
C VAL A 162 -16.46 -2.43 15.42
N TYR A 163 -16.67 -1.15 15.10
CA TYR A 163 -17.99 -0.67 14.72
C TYR A 163 -18.38 -1.18 13.34
N GLY A 164 -17.44 -1.20 12.39
CA GLY A 164 -17.69 -1.72 11.05
C GLY A 164 -17.98 -3.21 11.06
N PHE A 165 -17.17 -4.00 11.77
CA PHE A 165 -17.38 -5.43 11.91
C PHE A 165 -18.76 -5.72 12.49
N TRP A 166 -19.11 -5.06 13.59
CA TRP A 166 -20.42 -5.25 14.21
C TRP A 166 -21.57 -4.86 13.26
N TYR A 167 -21.49 -3.69 12.64
CA TYR A 167 -22.50 -3.20 11.72
C TYR A 167 -22.71 -4.17 10.55
N PHE A 168 -21.63 -4.60 9.91
CA PHE A 168 -21.69 -5.52 8.78
C PHE A 168 -22.11 -6.92 9.21
N MET A 169 -21.71 -7.44 10.38
CA MET A 169 -22.18 -8.75 10.84
C MET A 169 -23.71 -8.82 11.00
N ILE A 170 -24.37 -7.71 11.34
CA ILE A 170 -25.83 -7.63 11.40
C ILE A 170 -26.45 -7.54 10.00
N ARG A 171 -25.83 -6.76 9.09
CA ARG A 171 -26.39 -6.44 7.77
C ARG A 171 -26.06 -7.49 6.71
N ASP A 172 -24.77 -7.74 6.55
CA ASP A 172 -24.16 -8.58 5.53
C ASP A 172 -22.78 -9.07 6.02
N HIS A 173 -22.74 -10.31 6.51
CA HIS A 173 -21.54 -10.96 7.03
C HIS A 173 -20.40 -11.00 6.00
N ARG A 174 -20.70 -11.05 4.70
CA ARG A 174 -19.66 -11.07 3.65
C ARG A 174 -18.83 -9.78 3.69
N MET A 175 -19.48 -8.65 3.93
CA MET A 175 -18.80 -7.36 4.02
C MET A 175 -18.02 -7.21 5.35
N ALA A 176 -18.47 -7.89 6.41
CA ALA A 176 -17.67 -8.01 7.63
C ALA A 176 -16.38 -8.82 7.38
N PHE A 177 -16.44 -9.87 6.56
CA PHE A 177 -15.26 -10.66 6.21
C PHE A 177 -14.33 -9.92 5.25
N VAL A 178 -14.86 -9.08 4.37
CA VAL A 178 -14.05 -8.12 3.58
C VAL A 178 -13.31 -7.17 4.52
N LEU A 179 -13.97 -6.65 5.56
CA LEU A 179 -13.32 -5.80 6.57
C LEU A 179 -12.20 -6.53 7.32
N VAL A 180 -12.43 -7.78 7.76
CA VAL A 180 -11.37 -8.60 8.38
C VAL A 180 -10.20 -8.80 7.42
N SER A 181 -10.49 -9.11 6.16
CA SER A 181 -9.48 -9.33 5.13
C SER A 181 -8.67 -8.07 4.83
N MET A 182 -9.30 -6.89 4.84
CA MET A 182 -8.62 -5.60 4.73
C MET A 182 -7.58 -5.40 5.82
N TYR A 183 -7.92 -5.61 7.09
CA TYR A 183 -6.95 -5.49 8.19
C TYR A 183 -5.89 -6.58 8.16
N SER A 184 -6.24 -7.78 7.69
CA SER A 184 -5.28 -8.88 7.52
C SER A 184 -4.17 -8.55 6.51
N ALA A 185 -4.48 -7.73 5.49
CA ALA A 185 -3.50 -7.23 4.52
C ALA A 185 -2.38 -6.42 5.17
N VAL A 186 -2.69 -5.70 6.25
CA VAL A 186 -1.71 -4.97 7.07
C VAL A 186 -1.06 -5.91 8.10
N GLY A 187 -1.81 -6.90 8.59
CA GLY A 187 -1.33 -7.90 9.55
C GLY A 187 -0.11 -8.71 9.08
N ILE A 188 0.10 -8.87 7.76
CA ILE A 188 1.32 -9.51 7.23
C ILE A 188 2.60 -8.77 7.65
N MET A 189 2.52 -7.46 7.94
CA MET A 189 3.67 -6.66 8.39
C MET A 189 4.13 -7.08 9.80
N PHE A 190 3.30 -7.78 10.57
CA PHE A 190 3.70 -8.43 11.83
C PHE A 190 4.57 -9.67 11.61
N LEU A 191 4.67 -10.17 10.38
CA LEU A 191 5.49 -11.33 10.02
C LEU A 191 6.69 -10.92 9.15
N MET A 192 6.54 -9.89 8.31
CA MET A 192 7.57 -9.39 7.39
C MET A 192 7.51 -7.86 7.26
N PRO A 193 8.35 -7.09 7.98
CA PRO A 193 8.25 -5.62 8.04
C PRO A 193 9.13 -4.88 7.03
N GLU A 194 9.93 -5.58 6.23
CA GLU A 194 10.61 -4.98 5.06
C GLU A 194 9.63 -4.83 3.90
N ALA A 195 8.52 -4.19 4.22
CA ALA A 195 7.33 -4.13 3.42
C ALA A 195 7.24 -2.72 2.79
N PRO A 196 7.60 -2.56 1.51
CA PRO A 196 7.48 -1.27 0.83
C PRO A 196 6.03 -0.75 0.86
N MET A 197 5.83 0.57 0.87
CA MET A 197 4.52 1.25 0.93
C MET A 197 3.45 0.68 -0.01
N ARG A 198 3.86 0.05 -1.13
CA ARG A 198 2.98 -0.70 -2.05
C ARG A 198 2.14 -1.79 -1.37
N ILE A 199 2.53 -2.24 -0.18
CA ILE A 199 1.81 -3.26 0.60
C ILE A 199 0.49 -2.75 1.16
N TYR A 200 0.32 -1.44 1.24
CA TYR A 200 -0.96 -0.82 1.57
C TYR A 200 -1.93 -0.78 0.39
N ILE A 201 -1.50 -1.04 -0.86
CA ILE A 201 -2.40 -0.96 -2.04
C ILE A 201 -3.61 -1.91 -1.88
N PRO A 202 -3.44 -3.20 -1.55
CA PRO A 202 -4.58 -4.09 -1.32
C PRO A 202 -5.49 -3.63 -0.16
N PHE A 203 -4.90 -3.08 0.91
CA PHE A 203 -5.65 -2.48 2.01
C PHE A 203 -6.51 -1.30 1.51
N LEU A 204 -5.93 -0.39 0.72
CA LEU A 204 -6.63 0.78 0.18
C LEU A 204 -7.76 0.38 -0.78
N PHE A 205 -7.56 -0.64 -1.62
CA PHE A 205 -8.61 -1.16 -2.48
C PHE A 205 -9.80 -1.68 -1.65
N LEU A 206 -9.56 -2.53 -0.65
CA LEU A 206 -10.64 -3.04 0.20
C LEU A 206 -11.28 -1.93 1.05
N LEU A 207 -10.49 -0.95 1.50
CA LEU A 207 -11.00 0.24 2.19
C LEU A 207 -11.98 0.99 1.30
N THR A 208 -11.65 1.26 0.03
CA THR A 208 -12.57 1.95 -0.89
C THR A 208 -13.87 1.16 -1.12
N MET A 209 -13.82 -0.17 -1.14
CA MET A 209 -15.04 -1.00 -1.22
C MET A 209 -15.93 -0.83 0.00
N VAL A 210 -15.36 -0.88 1.21
CA VAL A 210 -16.08 -0.67 2.47
C VAL A 210 -16.68 0.74 2.54
N CYS A 211 -15.90 1.74 2.13
CA CYS A 211 -16.34 3.13 2.06
C CYS A 211 -17.51 3.28 1.08
N GLY A 212 -17.40 2.69 -0.11
CA GLY A 212 -18.43 2.73 -1.14
C GLY A 212 -19.75 2.11 -0.68
N ASP A 213 -19.72 0.95 -0.02
CA ASP A 213 -20.93 0.32 0.51
C ASP A 213 -21.60 1.19 1.58
N LEU A 214 -20.84 1.73 2.54
CA LEU A 214 -21.38 2.63 3.58
C LEU A 214 -21.93 3.92 2.97
N TYR A 215 -21.26 4.47 1.96
CA TYR A 215 -21.69 5.65 1.23
C TYR A 215 -23.05 5.42 0.57
N VAL A 216 -23.23 4.34 -0.21
CA VAL A 216 -24.49 4.03 -0.90
C VAL A 216 -25.65 3.94 0.11
N GLN A 217 -25.39 3.38 1.29
CA GLN A 217 -26.39 3.24 2.34
C GLN A 217 -26.81 4.58 2.98
N VAL A 218 -25.89 5.53 3.10
CA VAL A 218 -26.20 6.88 3.61
C VAL A 218 -26.80 7.76 2.51
N ALA A 219 -26.30 7.66 1.27
CA ALA A 219 -26.80 8.37 0.09
C ALA A 219 -28.29 8.09 -0.20
N GLY A 220 -28.74 6.85 0.08
CA GLY A 220 -30.15 6.49 -0.05
C GLY A 220 -31.07 7.19 0.97
N LYS A 221 -30.51 7.81 2.02
CA LYS A 221 -31.25 8.40 3.15
C LYS A 221 -31.03 9.90 3.36
N MET A 222 -29.87 10.41 2.99
CA MET A 222 -29.54 11.84 3.03
C MET A 222 -29.91 12.53 1.72
N GLU A 223 -29.99 13.86 1.71
CA GLU A 223 -30.18 14.61 0.47
C GLU A 223 -29.07 14.25 -0.51
N ARG A 224 -29.45 13.64 -1.64
CA ARG A 224 -28.53 13.17 -2.69
C ARG A 224 -27.54 14.24 -3.13
N LEU A 225 -27.93 15.52 -3.01
CA LEU A 225 -27.14 16.67 -3.41
C LEU A 225 -25.88 16.87 -2.54
N LEU A 226 -25.97 16.77 -1.21
CA LEU A 226 -24.79 16.84 -0.32
C LEU A 226 -23.80 15.71 -0.60
N VAL A 227 -24.36 14.54 -0.85
CA VAL A 227 -23.65 13.28 -1.04
C VAL A 227 -22.95 13.27 -2.41
N PHE A 228 -23.59 13.85 -3.43
CA PHE A 228 -23.01 14.11 -4.74
C PHE A 228 -21.91 15.18 -4.69
N SER A 229 -22.12 16.28 -3.95
CA SER A 229 -21.11 17.33 -3.77
C SER A 229 -19.80 16.81 -3.17
N ALA A 230 -19.89 15.93 -2.16
CA ALA A 230 -18.73 15.29 -1.57
C ALA A 230 -17.96 14.40 -2.56
N LEU A 231 -18.66 13.66 -3.42
CA LEU A 231 -18.02 12.87 -4.49
C LEU A 231 -17.34 13.75 -5.51
N VAL A 232 -17.98 14.82 -5.96
CA VAL A 232 -17.38 15.75 -6.93
C VAL A 232 -16.08 16.32 -6.38
N LEU A 233 -16.05 16.75 -5.11
CA LEU A 233 -14.83 17.24 -4.47
C LEU A 233 -13.74 16.17 -4.38
N PHE A 234 -14.10 14.93 -4.01
CA PHE A 234 -13.14 13.82 -3.95
C PHE A 234 -12.60 13.46 -5.34
N SER A 235 -13.47 13.43 -6.36
CA SER A 235 -13.08 13.19 -7.75
C SER A 235 -12.17 14.28 -8.30
N LEU A 236 -12.43 15.55 -7.98
CA LEU A 236 -11.55 16.66 -8.37
C LEU A 236 -10.16 16.52 -7.74
N ASN A 237 -10.10 16.17 -6.45
CA ASN A 237 -8.83 15.90 -5.77
C ASN A 237 -8.09 14.71 -6.38
N ALA A 238 -8.81 13.63 -6.72
CA ALA A 238 -8.24 12.46 -7.36
C ALA A 238 -7.69 12.77 -8.76
N VAL A 239 -8.37 13.61 -9.54
CA VAL A 239 -7.90 14.07 -10.86
C VAL A 239 -6.63 14.90 -10.73
N GLU A 240 -6.57 15.82 -9.78
CA GLU A 240 -5.37 16.63 -9.55
C GLU A 240 -4.19 15.76 -9.11
N ASN A 241 -4.42 14.80 -8.22
CA ASN A 241 -3.41 13.83 -7.82
C ASN A 241 -2.93 12.98 -9.01
N ALA A 242 -3.85 12.47 -9.83
CA ALA A 242 -3.50 11.70 -11.04
C ALA A 242 -2.69 12.54 -12.03
N LYS A 243 -3.03 13.81 -12.20
CA LYS A 243 -2.29 14.75 -13.04
C LYS A 243 -0.89 14.99 -12.52
N MET A 244 -0.73 15.21 -11.21
CA MET A 244 0.58 15.40 -10.56
C MET A 244 1.46 14.16 -10.76
N ILE A 245 0.91 12.96 -10.52
CA ILE A 245 1.60 11.69 -10.75
C ILE A 245 2.02 11.54 -12.21
N TYR A 246 1.11 11.80 -13.14
CA TYR A 246 1.39 11.70 -14.58
C TYR A 246 2.49 12.67 -15.02
N GLN A 247 2.44 13.92 -14.54
CA GLN A 247 3.46 14.92 -14.82
C GLN A 247 4.82 14.51 -14.26
N GLY A 248 4.87 14.03 -13.02
CA GLY A 248 6.09 13.51 -12.41
C GLY A 248 6.74 12.37 -13.22
N TYR A 249 5.94 11.42 -13.69
CA TYR A 249 6.42 10.37 -14.59
C TYR A 249 6.91 10.93 -15.93
N CYS A 250 6.20 11.90 -16.53
CA CYS A 250 6.61 12.48 -17.80
C CYS A 250 7.93 13.25 -17.70
N GLU A 251 8.16 13.97 -16.60
CA GLU A 251 9.41 14.69 -16.38
C GLU A 251 10.59 13.74 -16.21
N ASN A 252 10.42 12.67 -15.43
CA ASN A 252 11.43 11.65 -15.27
C ASN A 252 11.68 10.84 -16.55
N ALA A 253 10.63 10.55 -17.31
CA ALA A 253 10.74 9.77 -18.55
C ALA A 253 11.71 10.41 -19.54
N LYS A 254 11.68 11.75 -19.69
CA LYS A 254 12.62 12.48 -20.55
C LYS A 254 14.08 12.21 -20.15
N ILE A 255 14.37 12.33 -18.86
CA ILE A 255 15.72 12.12 -18.31
C ILE A 255 16.14 10.66 -18.46
N LEU A 256 15.23 9.73 -18.16
CA LEU A 256 15.48 8.28 -18.24
C LEU A 256 15.72 7.83 -19.68
N THR A 257 15.00 8.36 -20.66
CA THR A 257 15.25 8.05 -22.09
C THR A 257 16.63 8.52 -22.54
N ILE A 258 17.08 9.69 -22.08
CA ILE A 258 18.43 10.19 -22.39
C ILE A 258 19.50 9.31 -21.73
N ASN A 259 19.34 9.00 -20.44
CA ASN A 259 20.24 8.10 -19.73
C ASN A 259 20.29 6.72 -20.38
N HIS A 260 19.15 6.18 -20.78
CA HIS A 260 19.04 4.91 -21.50
C HIS A 260 19.85 4.94 -22.80
N SER A 261 19.72 6.01 -23.59
CA SER A 261 20.45 6.16 -24.86
C SER A 261 21.96 6.23 -24.64
N LYS A 262 22.42 6.98 -23.62
CA LYS A 262 23.85 7.05 -23.27
C LYS A 262 24.42 5.70 -22.82
N LEU A 263 23.64 4.89 -22.12
CA LEU A 263 24.04 3.55 -21.67
C LEU A 263 24.14 2.57 -22.84
N LEU A 264 23.21 2.64 -23.80
CA LEU A 264 23.29 1.86 -25.04
C LEU A 264 24.50 2.28 -25.89
N GLU A 265 24.73 3.58 -26.04
CA GLU A 265 25.90 4.08 -26.79
C GLU A 265 27.22 3.61 -26.15
N ALA A 266 27.33 3.64 -24.82
CA ALA A 266 28.48 3.11 -24.10
C ALA A 266 28.65 1.59 -24.34
N ALA A 267 27.57 0.83 -24.34
CA ALA A 267 27.61 -0.61 -24.61
C ALA A 267 28.08 -0.90 -26.05
N ASP A 268 27.58 -0.14 -27.03
CA ASP A 268 27.98 -0.27 -28.43
C ASP A 268 29.47 0.09 -28.63
N GLN A 269 29.95 1.15 -27.98
CA GLN A 269 31.36 1.53 -27.99
C GLN A 269 32.25 0.40 -27.42
N ILE A 270 31.85 -0.20 -26.30
CA ILE A 270 32.57 -1.33 -25.70
C ILE A 270 32.57 -2.55 -26.63
N ALA A 271 31.43 -2.86 -27.26
CA ALA A 271 31.33 -3.96 -28.22
C ALA A 271 32.22 -3.75 -29.45
N ALA A 272 32.41 -2.49 -29.87
CA ALA A 272 33.34 -2.09 -30.92
C ALA A 272 34.82 -2.08 -30.48
N GLY A 273 35.12 -2.41 -29.21
CA GLY A 273 36.47 -2.49 -28.66
C GLY A 273 37.01 -1.17 -28.08
N VAL A 274 36.15 -0.15 -27.92
CA VAL A 274 36.53 1.13 -27.28
C VAL A 274 36.46 1.00 -25.77
N GLU A 275 37.50 1.46 -25.07
CA GLU A 275 37.52 1.46 -23.60
C GLU A 275 36.66 2.60 -23.04
N VAL A 276 35.48 2.27 -22.50
CA VAL A 276 34.63 3.21 -21.75
C VAL A 276 34.90 3.05 -20.26
N LYS A 277 35.46 4.09 -19.61
CA LYS A 277 35.77 4.09 -18.17
C LYS A 277 34.66 4.69 -17.31
N ALA A 278 33.92 5.65 -17.86
CA ALA A 278 32.85 6.33 -17.16
C ALA A 278 31.70 6.69 -18.10
N VAL A 279 30.48 6.72 -17.56
CA VAL A 279 29.26 7.16 -18.26
C VAL A 279 28.61 8.30 -17.46
N ASP A 280 28.40 9.43 -18.13
CA ASP A 280 27.79 10.62 -17.52
C ASP A 280 26.27 10.59 -17.67
N LEU A 281 25.58 10.32 -16.56
CA LEU A 281 24.13 10.25 -16.46
C LEU A 281 23.55 11.48 -15.75
N TYR A 282 22.25 11.67 -15.90
CA TYR A 282 21.50 12.71 -15.21
C TYR A 282 20.70 12.15 -14.05
N ARG A 283 20.62 12.91 -12.96
CA ARG A 283 19.69 12.64 -11.85
C ARG A 283 18.27 12.90 -12.31
N VAL A 284 17.35 12.02 -11.94
CA VAL A 284 15.92 12.27 -12.14
C VAL A 284 15.47 13.48 -11.32
N LYS A 285 14.45 14.19 -11.81
CA LYS A 285 13.98 15.44 -11.19
C LYS A 285 13.25 15.18 -9.88
N ASP A 286 12.44 14.12 -9.83
CA ASP A 286 11.73 13.72 -8.62
C ASP A 286 11.77 12.20 -8.44
N SER A 287 12.50 11.73 -7.43
CA SER A 287 12.64 10.30 -7.14
C SER A 287 11.36 9.64 -6.64
N GLN A 288 10.34 10.40 -6.23
CA GLN A 288 9.03 9.85 -5.85
C GLN A 288 8.36 9.11 -7.01
N TYR A 289 8.59 9.56 -8.24
CA TYR A 289 7.99 8.99 -9.47
C TYR A 289 8.96 8.11 -10.28
N SER A 290 10.11 7.74 -9.73
CA SER A 290 11.03 6.79 -10.39
C SER A 290 11.52 5.67 -9.46
N GLY A 291 11.11 5.71 -8.18
CA GLY A 291 11.56 4.79 -7.16
C GLY A 291 13.01 5.03 -6.73
N GLN A 292 13.56 4.06 -6.01
CA GLN A 292 14.93 4.12 -5.50
C GLN A 292 15.95 4.20 -6.65
N GLN A 293 16.93 5.09 -6.50
CA GLN A 293 17.96 5.35 -7.51
C GLN A 293 19.34 4.88 -7.03
N PRO A 294 20.23 4.41 -7.92
CA PRO A 294 21.55 3.88 -7.55
C PRO A 294 22.46 4.91 -6.86
N TYR A 295 22.26 6.20 -7.15
CA TYR A 295 22.98 7.30 -6.51
C TYR A 295 22.42 7.70 -5.13
N SER A 296 21.40 7.00 -4.62
CA SER A 296 20.88 7.20 -3.27
C SER A 296 21.72 6.44 -2.24
N ASN A 297 21.85 6.99 -1.03
CA ASN A 297 22.69 6.41 0.03
C ASN A 297 22.37 4.93 0.28
N GLY A 298 23.39 4.07 0.21
CA GLY A 298 23.27 2.64 0.47
C GLY A 298 22.69 1.81 -0.69
N LEU A 299 22.45 2.41 -1.86
CA LEU A 299 21.82 1.74 -3.01
C LEU A 299 22.79 1.52 -4.19
N SER A 300 24.09 1.67 -3.99
CA SER A 300 25.12 1.44 -5.02
C SER A 300 25.13 0.01 -5.56
N TYR A 301 24.62 -0.97 -4.80
CA TYR A 301 24.45 -2.35 -5.28
C TYR A 301 23.56 -2.45 -6.52
N MET A 302 22.69 -1.46 -6.77
CA MET A 302 21.85 -1.43 -7.97
C MET A 302 22.68 -1.31 -9.25
N LEU A 303 23.89 -0.74 -9.18
CA LEU A 303 24.79 -0.60 -10.34
C LEU A 303 25.17 -1.96 -10.94
N PHE A 304 25.29 -3.01 -10.12
CA PHE A 304 25.50 -4.37 -10.61
C PHE A 304 24.41 -4.81 -11.60
N TRP A 305 23.15 -4.43 -11.35
CA TRP A 305 22.03 -4.74 -12.23
C TRP A 305 22.02 -3.86 -13.49
N TYR A 306 22.45 -2.60 -13.37
CA TYR A 306 22.68 -1.73 -14.53
C TYR A 306 23.73 -2.33 -15.46
N ASP A 307 24.89 -2.70 -14.90
CA ASP A 307 26.00 -3.29 -15.65
C ASP A 307 25.55 -4.56 -16.39
N ASN A 308 24.83 -5.46 -15.70
CA ASN A 308 24.30 -6.66 -16.32
C ASN A 308 23.26 -6.39 -17.42
N TYR A 309 22.35 -5.45 -17.19
CA TYR A 309 21.26 -5.18 -18.14
C TYR A 309 21.78 -4.56 -19.44
N TYR A 310 22.75 -3.65 -19.35
CA TYR A 310 23.34 -2.97 -20.51
C TYR A 310 24.61 -3.65 -21.04
N ASN A 311 25.02 -4.79 -20.48
CA ASN A 311 26.28 -5.48 -20.79
C ASN A 311 27.53 -4.59 -20.61
N LEU A 312 27.53 -3.76 -19.57
CA LEU A 312 28.67 -2.90 -19.22
C LEU A 312 29.62 -3.63 -18.25
N PRO A 313 30.93 -3.34 -18.29
CA PRO A 313 31.88 -3.88 -17.32
C PRO A 313 31.55 -3.46 -15.88
N TYR A 314 31.68 -4.36 -14.91
CA TYR A 314 31.47 -4.08 -13.47
C TYR A 314 32.39 -3.00 -12.86
N LYS A 315 33.36 -2.51 -13.63
CA LYS A 315 34.28 -1.43 -13.25
C LYS A 315 33.86 -0.07 -13.83
N THR A 316 32.74 0.00 -14.55
CA THR A 316 32.23 1.22 -15.18
C THR A 316 31.85 2.23 -14.09
N GLN A 317 32.38 3.45 -14.18
CA GLN A 317 32.04 4.53 -13.26
C GLN A 317 30.82 5.30 -13.78
N TYR A 318 29.90 5.66 -12.88
CA TYR A 318 28.70 6.42 -13.24
C TYR A 318 28.73 7.78 -12.56
N ASN A 319 28.78 8.84 -13.36
CA ASN A 319 28.73 10.21 -12.86
C ASN A 319 27.29 10.73 -13.01
N TYR A 320 26.75 11.32 -11.94
CA TYR A 320 25.36 11.80 -11.94
C TYR A 320 25.30 13.32 -11.80
N GLY A 321 25.08 14.00 -12.93
CA GLY A 321 24.88 15.45 -13.00
C GLY A 321 23.41 15.86 -12.89
N GLU A 322 23.16 17.15 -12.72
CA GLU A 322 21.80 17.71 -12.81
C GLU A 322 21.35 17.81 -14.27
N TYR A 323 20.06 17.55 -14.51
CA TYR A 323 19.49 17.73 -15.84
C TYR A 323 19.39 19.24 -16.16
N PRO A 324 19.96 19.72 -17.28
CA PRO A 324 19.94 21.14 -17.62
C PRO A 324 18.49 21.59 -17.87
N THR A 325 18.00 22.53 -17.05
CA THR A 325 16.62 23.03 -17.07
C THR A 325 16.45 24.36 -17.83
N GLY A 326 17.41 24.73 -18.69
CA GLY A 326 17.40 26.01 -19.42
C GLY A 326 17.09 25.88 -20.91
N GLU A 327 16.51 26.94 -21.47
CA GLU A 327 16.20 27.23 -22.89
C GLU A 327 17.39 27.19 -23.87
N GLY A 328 18.43 26.40 -23.59
CA GLY A 328 19.51 26.08 -24.51
C GLY A 328 19.15 24.86 -25.32
N LYS A 329 18.91 25.05 -26.62
CA LYS A 329 18.69 23.98 -27.61
C LYS A 329 19.63 22.80 -27.37
N ILE A 330 19.08 21.64 -27.00
CA ILE A 330 19.73 20.36 -27.22
C ILE A 330 19.40 20.00 -28.67
N GLU A 331 20.32 20.28 -29.60
CA GLU A 331 20.24 19.71 -30.95
C GLU A 331 20.46 18.21 -30.86
N ILE A 332 19.36 17.46 -30.85
CA ILE A 332 19.40 16.02 -31.10
C ILE A 332 19.65 15.87 -32.61
N LYS A 333 20.88 15.56 -33.01
CA LYS A 333 21.13 14.97 -34.33
C LYS A 333 20.57 13.56 -34.30
N ILE A 334 19.37 13.40 -34.84
CA ILE A 334 18.88 12.11 -35.31
C ILE A 334 19.74 11.79 -36.53
N VAL A 335 20.60 10.78 -36.41
CA VAL A 335 21.26 10.18 -37.58
C VAL A 335 20.23 9.23 -38.17
N GLU A 336 19.75 9.53 -39.38
CA GLU A 336 18.88 8.66 -40.19
C GLU A 336 19.55 7.34 -40.57
#